data_AF-A0A815QNT2-F1
#
_entry.id   AF-A0A815QNT2-F1
#
_cell.length_a   1.000
_cell.length_b   1.000
_cell.length_c   1.000
_cell.angle_alpha   90.00
_cell.angle_beta   90.00
_cell.angle_gamma   90.00
#
_symmetry.space_group_name_H-M   'P 1'
#
loop_
_entity.id
_entity.type
_entity.pdbx_description
1 polymer ?
#
loop_
_entity_poly.entity_id
_entity_poly.type
_entity_poly.pdbx_seq_one_letter_code
_entity_poly.pdbx_strand_id
1 'polypeptide(L)'
;MPTYELFYFNARGLAEVLRLIFAAANEKYDDTPIELDQWAAHKAEMLLGQMPVLEVDGVQLPQSRTIARYLAKQFHLAGKDNF
;
A
#
# COMPACT_ATOMS: atom_id res chain seq x y z
N MET A 1 -12.91 8.00 -8.91
CA MET A 1 -11.52 7.54 -8.69
C MET A 1 -11.60 6.50 -7.60
N PRO A 2 -10.84 5.42 -7.68
CA PRO A 2 -10.77 4.43 -6.60
C PRO A 2 -10.34 5.08 -5.29
N THR A 3 -10.87 4.61 -4.17
CA THR A 3 -10.40 5.02 -2.84
C THR A 3 -9.27 4.11 -2.41
N TYR A 4 -8.17 4.71 -1.96
CA TYR A 4 -6.96 4.02 -1.53
C TYR A 4 -6.69 4.24 -0.05
N GLU A 5 -6.53 3.16 0.71
CA GLU A 5 -6.07 3.22 2.11
C GLU A 5 -4.87 2.27 2.30
N LEU A 6 -3.77 2.80 2.83
CA LEU A 6 -2.53 2.07 3.06
C LEU A 6 -2.32 1.81 4.55
N PHE A 7 -2.35 0.54 4.93
CA PHE A 7 -2.06 0.09 6.30
C PHE A 7 -0.60 -0.30 6.43
N TYR A 8 0.14 0.38 7.29
CA TYR A 8 1.50 0.01 7.68
C TYR A 8 1.87 0.57 9.04
N PHE A 9 3.03 0.17 9.57
CA PHE A 9 3.56 0.79 10.77
C PHE A 9 3.83 2.29 10.57
N ASN A 10 3.86 3.04 11.69
CA ASN A 10 4.36 4.41 11.74
C ASN A 10 5.89 4.47 11.51
N ALA A 11 6.31 4.01 10.34
CA ALA A 11 7.68 3.88 9.89
C ALA A 11 7.68 3.85 8.36
N ARG A 12 8.83 4.12 7.75
CA ARG A 12 9.02 4.03 6.29
C ARG A 12 8.90 2.58 5.81
N GLY A 13 9.88 1.76 6.17
CA GLY A 13 9.91 0.31 5.91
C GLY A 13 9.51 -0.09 4.49
N LEU A 14 8.70 -1.15 4.38
CA LEU A 14 8.22 -1.69 3.11
C LEU A 14 7.12 -0.84 2.45
N ALA A 15 6.49 0.09 3.19
CA ALA A 15 5.44 0.95 2.67
C ALA A 15 5.98 2.20 1.96
N GLU A 16 7.22 2.61 2.24
CA GLU A 16 7.75 3.88 1.71
C GLU A 16 7.74 3.96 0.19
N VAL A 17 8.07 2.86 -0.49
CA VAL A 17 8.01 2.80 -1.97
C VAL A 17 6.58 3.04 -2.46
N LEU A 18 5.56 2.61 -1.71
CA LEU A 18 4.15 2.80 -2.04
C LEU A 18 3.76 4.27 -1.90
N ARG A 19 4.17 4.91 -0.79
CA ARG A 19 3.96 6.35 -0.54
C ARG A 19 4.59 7.21 -1.63
N LEU A 20 5.82 6.87 -2.04
CA LEU A 20 6.52 7.56 -3.12
C LEU A 20 5.82 7.39 -4.47
N ILE A 21 5.21 6.23 -4.75
CA ILE A 21 4.43 6.02 -5.98
C ILE A 21 3.19 6.94 -5.99
N PHE A 22 2.44 7.03 -4.88
CA PHE A 22 1.31 7.96 -4.77
C PHE A 22 1.75 9.42 -4.94
N ALA A 23 2.84 9.82 -4.28
CA ALA A 23 3.41 11.17 -4.41
C ALA A 23 3.84 11.49 -5.85
N ALA A 24 4.51 10.55 -6.53
CA ALA A 24 4.94 10.72 -7.91
C ALA A 24 3.76 10.81 -8.90
N ALA A 25 2.67 10.10 -8.62
CA ALA A 25 1.43 10.16 -9.39
C ALA A 25 0.55 11.38 -9.05
N ASN A 26 0.90 12.13 -7.99
CA ASN A 26 0.05 13.17 -7.40
C ASN A 26 -1.38 12.66 -7.08
N GLU A 27 -1.47 11.40 -6.65
CA GLU A 27 -2.73 10.72 -6.31
C GLU A 27 -2.95 10.74 -4.80
N LYS A 28 -4.19 10.97 -4.37
CA LYS A 28 -4.55 10.99 -2.95
C LYS A 28 -4.79 9.57 -2.44
N TYR A 29 -4.38 9.33 -1.20
CA TYR A 29 -4.64 8.10 -0.47
C TYR A 29 -4.66 8.40 1.03
N ASP A 30 -5.32 7.55 1.81
CA ASP A 30 -5.27 7.57 3.26
C ASP A 30 -4.09 6.70 3.74
N ASP A 31 -3.22 7.26 4.58
CA ASP A 31 -2.09 6.56 5.20
C ASP A 31 -2.46 6.28 6.65
N THR A 32 -2.74 5.01 6.96
CA THR A 32 -3.20 4.59 8.29
C THR A 32 -2.02 3.95 9.04
N PRO A 33 -1.31 4.74 9.88
CA PRO A 33 -0.23 4.21 10.70
C PRO A 33 -0.80 3.34 11.83
N ILE A 34 -0.29 2.11 11.91
CA ILE A 34 -0.58 1.19 13.01
C ILE A 34 0.61 1.19 13.96
N GLU A 35 0.37 1.49 15.24
CA GLU A 35 1.42 1.42 16.25
C GLU A 35 1.76 -0.04 16.59
N LEU A 36 3.01 -0.28 16.99
CA LEU A 36 3.51 -1.66 17.17
C LEU A 36 2.75 -2.43 18.26
N ASP A 37 2.26 -1.74 19.29
CA ASP A 37 1.46 -2.29 20.38
C ASP A 37 0.03 -2.66 19.94
N GLN A 38 -0.52 -1.98 18.93
CA GLN A 38 -1.83 -2.24 18.34
C GLN A 38 -1.81 -3.37 17.31
N TRP A 39 -0.64 -3.72 16.78
CA TRP A 39 -0.52 -4.70 15.69
C TRP A 39 -1.17 -6.05 15.99
N ALA A 40 -1.07 -6.52 17.23
CA ALA A 40 -1.66 -7.80 17.62
C ALA A 40 -3.18 -7.86 17.35
N ALA A 41 -3.89 -6.74 17.52
CA ALA A 41 -5.32 -6.64 17.25
C ALA A 41 -5.62 -6.61 15.74
N HIS A 42 -4.86 -5.83 14.98
CA HIS A 42 -5.07 -5.67 13.53
C HIS A 42 -4.58 -6.86 12.69
N LYS A 43 -3.73 -7.72 13.24
CA LYS A 43 -3.17 -8.85 12.49
C LYS A 43 -4.23 -9.77 11.89
N ALA A 44 -5.34 -10.00 12.59
CA ALA A 44 -6.42 -10.86 12.10
C ALA A 44 -7.26 -10.19 10.99
N GLU A 45 -7.22 -8.85 10.90
CA GLU A 45 -7.94 -8.07 9.89
C GLU A 45 -7.20 -8.03 8.55
N MET A 46 -5.86 -8.23 8.58
CA MET A 46 -5.05 -8.29 7.37
C MET A 46 -5.16 -9.67 6.70
N LEU A 47 -5.49 -9.70 5.40
CA LEU A 47 -5.75 -10.93 4.63
C LEU A 47 -4.70 -12.04 4.80
N LEU A 48 -3.42 -11.67 4.90
CA LEU A 48 -2.30 -12.61 5.10
C LEU A 48 -1.62 -12.48 6.47
N GLY A 49 -2.24 -11.78 7.42
CA GLY A 49 -1.67 -11.53 8.75
C GLY A 49 -0.33 -10.79 8.73
N GLN A 50 -0.12 -9.97 7.70
CA GLN A 50 1.11 -9.21 7.43
C GLN A 50 0.79 -7.85 6.84
N MET A 51 1.69 -6.89 7.04
CA MET A 51 1.67 -5.56 6.43
C MET A 51 2.92 -5.33 5.58
N PRO A 52 2.88 -4.47 4.54
CA PRO A 52 1.79 -3.56 4.20
C PRO A 52 0.61 -4.24 3.48
N VAL A 53 -0.57 -3.63 3.63
CA VAL A 53 -1.80 -3.92 2.89
C VAL A 53 -2.32 -2.62 2.31
N LEU A 54 -2.68 -2.62 1.02
CA LEU A 54 -3.41 -1.55 0.38
C LEU A 54 -4.87 -2.00 0.21
N GLU A 55 -5.81 -1.22 0.68
CA GLU A 55 -7.22 -1.38 0.36
C GLU A 55 -7.58 -0.52 -0.85
N VAL A 56 -8.26 -1.12 -1.83
CA VAL A 56 -8.77 -0.46 -3.04
C VAL A 56 -10.26 -0.72 -3.12
N ASP A 57 -11.08 0.31 -2.95
CA ASP A 57 -12.54 0.21 -2.98
C ASP A 57 -13.10 -0.94 -2.09
N GLY A 58 -12.54 -1.10 -0.88
CA GLY A 58 -12.93 -2.17 0.05
C GLY A 58 -12.24 -3.52 -0.15
N VAL A 59 -11.35 -3.65 -1.15
CA VAL A 59 -10.64 -4.91 -1.45
C VAL A 59 -9.19 -4.82 -1.01
N GLN A 60 -8.77 -5.72 -0.11
CA GLN A 60 -7.39 -5.78 0.36
C GLN A 60 -6.42 -6.41 -0.65
N LEU A 61 -5.32 -5.72 -0.89
CA LEU A 61 -4.16 -6.15 -1.66
C LEU A 61 -2.92 -6.24 -0.75
N PRO A 62 -2.47 -7.44 -0.34
CA PRO A 62 -1.29 -7.61 0.50
C PRO A 62 0.01 -7.62 -0.32
N GLN A 63 1.15 -7.58 0.38
CA GLN A 63 2.53 -7.68 -0.14
C GLN A 63 3.02 -6.43 -0.87
N SER A 64 4.05 -5.78 -0.31
CA SER A 64 4.59 -4.51 -0.80
C SER A 64 4.94 -4.50 -2.29
N ARG A 65 5.59 -5.56 -2.80
CA ARG A 65 5.96 -5.63 -4.22
C ARG A 65 4.75 -5.80 -5.15
N THR A 66 3.72 -6.50 -4.70
CA THR A 66 2.47 -6.66 -5.46
C THR A 66 1.73 -5.33 -5.51
N ILE A 67 1.63 -4.65 -4.37
CA ILE A 67 1.02 -3.30 -4.28
C ILE A 67 1.78 -2.32 -5.17
N ALA A 68 3.11 -2.26 -5.06
CA ALA A 68 3.94 -1.38 -5.88
C ALA A 68 3.72 -1.60 -7.38
N ARG A 69 3.68 -2.87 -7.82
CA ARG A 69 3.43 -3.20 -9.23
C ARG A 69 2.01 -2.82 -9.66
N TYR A 70 1.02 -3.03 -8.80
CA TYR A 70 -0.36 -2.64 -9.07
C TYR A 70 -0.47 -1.12 -9.25
N LEU A 71 0.00 -0.33 -8.27
CA LEU A 71 -0.03 1.14 -8.32
C LEU A 71 0.78 1.67 -9.50
N ALA A 72 1.98 1.13 -9.76
CA ALA A 72 2.78 1.53 -10.90
C ALA A 72 2.06 1.28 -12.24
N LYS A 73 1.24 0.23 -12.35
CA LYS A 73 0.41 0.03 -13.54
C LYS A 73 -0.75 1.03 -13.61
N GLN A 74 -1.43 1.30 -12.50
CA GLN A 74 -2.54 2.27 -12.46
C GLN A 74 -2.08 3.68 -12.83
N PHE A 75 -0.89 4.08 -12.38
CA PHE A 75 -0.37 5.43 -12.58
C PHE A 75 0.64 5.53 -13.73
N HIS A 76 0.74 4.50 -14.58
CA HIS A 76 1.62 4.49 -15.75
C HIS A 76 3.12 4.65 -15.44
N LEU A 77 3.57 4.13 -14.30
CA LEU A 77 4.96 4.12 -13.81
C LEU A 77 5.65 2.74 -13.91
N ALA A 78 4.99 1.72 -14.47
CA ALA A 78 5.51 0.35 -14.53
C ALA A 78 6.52 0.08 -15.67
N GLY A 79 6.99 1.12 -16.37
CA GLY A 79 7.75 0.98 -17.61
C GLY A 79 6.82 0.71 -18.81
N LYS A 80 7.26 1.12 -20.01
CA LYS A 80 6.49 0.90 -21.25
C LYS A 80 6.71 -0.51 -21.82
N ASP A 81 7.92 -1.03 -21.62
CA ASP A 81 8.35 -2.36 -22.03
C ASP A 81 9.51 -2.83 -21.12
N ASN A 82 10.22 -3.88 -21.52
CA ASN A 82 11.30 -4.50 -20.74
C ASN A 82 12.68 -3.83 -20.92
N PHE A 83 12.80 -2.83 -21.79
CA PHE A 83 14.04 -2.19 -22.21
C PHE A 83 14.02 -0.68 -21.95
#